data_AF-A0A521EJU4-F1
#
_entry.id   AF-A0A521EJU4-F1
#
_cell.length_a   1.000
_cell.length_b   1.000
_cell.length_c   1.000
_cell.angle_alpha   90.00
_cell.angle_beta   90.00
_cell.angle_gamma   90.00
#
_symmetry.space_group_name_H-M   'P 1'
#
loop_
_entity.id
_entity.type
_entity.pdbx_description
1 polymer ?
#
loop_
_entity_poly.entity_id
_entity_poly.type
_entity_poly.pdbx_seq_one_letter_code
_entity_poly.pdbx_strand_id
1 'polypeptide(L)'
;MSKSYKQKRSRKRLTVDDLMLKMTDAVKTMEKIILSDSYTENQKIQAVNALSGLVGKYKGLIETHEIIERIEALENNRMRKVG
;
A
#
# COMPACT_ATOMS: atom_id res chain seq x y z
N MET A 1 16.57 -18.51 22.60
CA MET A 1 15.10 -18.27 22.53
C MET A 1 14.82 -17.26 21.43
N SER A 2 14.30 -17.72 20.29
CA SER A 2 13.91 -16.86 19.17
C SER A 2 12.61 -16.12 19.54
N LYS A 3 12.70 -14.80 19.75
CA LYS A 3 11.51 -13.95 19.96
C LYS A 3 10.82 -13.80 18.60
N SER A 4 9.87 -14.69 18.32
CA SER A 4 8.91 -14.49 17.23
C SER A 4 8.15 -13.19 17.54
N TYR A 5 8.49 -12.13 16.81
CA TYR A 5 7.77 -10.86 16.80
C TYR A 5 6.39 -11.15 16.20
N LYS A 6 5.46 -11.64 17.03
CA LYS A 6 4.05 -11.76 16.65
C LYS A 6 3.56 -10.36 16.36
N GLN A 7 3.55 -9.97 15.08
CA GLN A 7 2.91 -8.73 14.64
C GLN A 7 1.48 -8.75 15.17
N LYS A 8 1.22 -7.90 16.16
CA LYS A 8 -0.11 -7.71 16.73
C LYS A 8 -0.95 -7.07 15.62
N ARG A 9 -1.66 -7.88 14.84
CA ARG A 9 -2.57 -7.39 13.78
C ARG A 9 -3.52 -6.38 14.44
N SER A 10 -3.33 -5.10 14.16
CA SER A 10 -4.30 -4.08 14.53
C SER A 10 -5.62 -4.45 13.88
N ARG A 11 -6.67 -4.65 14.69
CA ARG A 11 -8.02 -4.97 14.24
C ARG A 11 -8.78 -3.73 13.74
N LYS A 12 -8.16 -2.54 13.74
CA LYS A 12 -8.78 -1.34 13.19
C LYS A 12 -8.94 -1.49 11.68
N ARG A 13 -10.14 -1.18 11.17
CA ARG A 13 -10.35 -1.01 9.73
C ARG A 13 -9.37 0.05 9.24
N LEU A 14 -8.62 -0.28 8.19
CA LEU A 14 -7.68 0.65 7.56
C LEU A 14 -8.45 1.46 6.53
N THR A 15 -8.17 2.76 6.49
CA THR A 15 -8.60 3.62 5.39
C THR A 15 -7.76 3.35 4.15
N VAL A 16 -8.17 3.90 3.01
CA VAL A 16 -7.38 3.85 1.77
C VAL A 16 -6.02 4.53 1.99
N ASP A 17 -6.01 5.68 2.66
CA ASP A 17 -4.79 6.43 2.98
C ASP A 17 -3.83 5.63 3.88
N ASP A 18 -4.36 4.94 4.90
CA ASP A 18 -3.55 4.06 5.76
C ASP A 18 -2.91 2.92 4.96
N LEU A 19 -3.63 2.38 3.97
CA LEU A 19 -3.12 1.33 3.09
C LEU A 19 -2.03 1.87 2.17
N MET A 20 -2.23 3.07 1.57
CA MET A 20 -1.22 3.71 0.74
C MET A 20 0.09 3.95 1.49
N LEU A 21 0.03 4.49 2.72
CA LEU A 21 1.21 4.71 3.57
C LEU A 21 1.96 3.40 3.84
N LYS A 22 1.25 2.34 4.22
CA LYS A 22 1.85 1.02 4.45
C LYS A 22 2.46 0.42 3.19
N MET A 23 1.86 0.65 2.04
CA MET A 23 2.40 0.19 0.75
C MET A 23 3.68 0.95 0.41
N THR A 24 3.74 2.26 0.63
CA THR A 24 4.97 3.05 0.46
C THR A 24 6.11 2.53 1.34
N ASP A 25 5.85 2.24 2.62
CA ASP A 25 6.85 1.70 3.53
C ASP A 25 7.34 0.30 3.10
N ALA A 26 6.43 -0.53 2.59
CA ALA A 26 6.76 -1.84 2.04
C ALA A 26 7.65 -1.73 0.79
N VAL A 27 7.37 -0.79 -0.12
CA VAL A 27 8.20 -0.52 -1.30
C VAL A 27 9.62 -0.12 -0.88
N LYS A 28 9.76 0.86 0.02
CA LYS A 28 11.07 1.32 0.53
C LYS A 28 11.86 0.18 1.18
N THR A 29 11.18 -0.70 1.91
CA THR A 29 11.81 -1.86 2.54
C THR A 29 12.33 -2.85 1.49
N MET A 30 11.54 -3.13 0.46
CA MET A 30 11.94 -4.02 -0.62
C MET A 30 13.09 -3.42 -1.45
N GLU A 31 13.03 -2.14 -1.76
CA GLU A 31 14.11 -1.40 -2.44
C GLU A 31 15.43 -1.50 -1.66
N LYS A 32 15.38 -1.29 -0.34
CA LYS A 32 16.56 -1.46 0.53
C LYS A 32 17.15 -2.87 0.45
N ILE A 33 16.32 -3.91 0.39
CA ILE A 33 16.78 -5.30 0.27
C ILE A 33 17.43 -5.54 -1.09
N ILE A 34 16.81 -5.04 -2.17
CA ILE A 34 17.26 -5.22 -3.55
C ILE A 34 18.62 -4.52 -3.78
N LEU A 35 18.75 -3.28 -3.32
CA LEU A 35 19.92 -2.44 -3.57
C LEU A 35 21.08 -2.68 -2.60
N SER A 36 20.85 -3.38 -1.48
CA SER A 36 21.89 -3.61 -0.48
C SER A 36 22.69 -4.89 -0.76
N ASP A 37 24.01 -4.79 -0.65
CA ASP A 37 24.93 -5.93 -0.74
C ASP A 37 24.92 -6.82 0.51
N SER A 38 24.19 -6.42 1.56
CA SER A 38 24.05 -7.19 2.80
C SER A 38 23.07 -8.37 2.68
N TYR A 39 22.37 -8.49 1.55
CA TYR A 39 21.37 -9.54 1.32
C TYR A 39 21.83 -10.50 0.22
N THR A 40 21.45 -11.76 0.38
CA THR A 40 21.74 -12.81 -0.60
C THR A 40 20.94 -12.60 -1.90
N GLU A 41 21.45 -13.12 -3.01
CA GLU A 41 20.76 -13.02 -4.31
C GLU A 41 19.34 -13.59 -4.27
N ASN A 42 19.14 -14.69 -3.56
CA ASN A 42 17.80 -15.28 -3.38
C ASN A 42 16.84 -14.33 -2.64
N GLN A 43 17.32 -13.58 -1.64
CA GLN A 43 16.50 -12.59 -0.94
C GLN A 43 16.17 -11.40 -1.83
N LYS A 44 17.12 -10.96 -2.68
CA LYS A 44 16.90 -9.91 -3.67
C LYS A 44 15.83 -10.34 -4.68
N ILE A 45 15.93 -11.55 -5.24
CA ILE A 45 14.94 -12.11 -6.18
C ILE A 45 13.54 -12.19 -5.53
N GLN A 46 13.46 -12.66 -4.28
CA GLN A 46 12.19 -12.71 -3.55
C GLN A 46 11.59 -11.30 -3.34
N ALA A 47 12.43 -10.31 -3.02
CA ALA A 47 12.00 -8.93 -2.86
C ALA A 47 11.50 -8.33 -4.19
N VAL A 48 12.17 -8.60 -5.32
CA VAL A 48 11.71 -8.16 -6.66
C VAL A 48 10.35 -8.76 -7.00
N ASN A 49 10.16 -10.06 -6.77
CA ASN A 49 8.88 -10.72 -7.03
C ASN A 49 7.75 -10.16 -6.15
N ALA A 50 8.03 -9.93 -4.86
CA ALA A 50 7.09 -9.31 -3.94
C ALA A 50 6.74 -7.86 -4.35
N LEU A 51 7.73 -7.09 -4.82
CA LEU A 51 7.55 -5.72 -5.28
C LEU A 51 6.65 -5.67 -6.51
N SER A 52 6.88 -6.54 -7.50
CA SER A 52 6.04 -6.65 -8.70
C SER A 52 4.57 -6.94 -8.33
N GLY A 53 4.34 -7.89 -7.42
CA GLY A 53 3.00 -8.19 -6.93
C GLY A 53 2.36 -7.04 -6.13
N LEU A 54 3.15 -6.26 -5.40
CA LEU A 54 2.67 -5.09 -4.65
C LEU A 54 2.25 -3.96 -5.59
N VAL A 55 3.05 -3.66 -6.62
CA VAL A 55 2.75 -2.61 -7.61
C VAL A 55 1.44 -2.90 -8.34
N GLY A 56 1.18 -4.15 -8.73
CA GLY A 56 -0.09 -4.53 -9.36
C GLY A 56 -1.30 -4.26 -8.46
N LYS A 57 -1.19 -4.55 -7.17
CA LYS A 57 -2.24 -4.27 -6.18
C LYS A 57 -2.40 -2.77 -5.90
N TYR A 58 -1.30 -2.02 -5.95
CA TYR A 58 -1.30 -0.57 -5.73
C TYR A 58 -2.07 0.18 -6.81
N LYS A 59 -1.89 -0.23 -8.08
CA LYS A 59 -2.64 0.34 -9.22
C LYS A 59 -4.16 0.28 -9.00
N GLY A 60 -4.69 -0.90 -8.63
CA GLY A 60 -6.14 -1.05 -8.40
C GLY A 60 -6.66 -0.23 -7.21
N LEU A 61 -5.82 -0.01 -6.19
CA LEU A 61 -6.19 0.81 -5.04
C LEU A 61 -6.30 2.30 -5.42
N ILE A 62 -5.35 2.81 -6.22
CA ILE A 62 -5.40 4.19 -6.74
C ILE A 62 -6.64 4.40 -7.59
N GLU A 63 -6.92 3.50 -8.54
CA GLU A 63 -8.11 3.60 -9.40
C GLU A 63 -9.40 3.66 -8.56
N THR A 64 -9.47 2.85 -7.50
CA THR A 64 -10.62 2.87 -6.58
C THR A 64 -10.71 4.18 -5.81
N HIS A 65 -9.58 4.72 -5.34
CA HIS A 65 -9.53 5.98 -4.61
C HIS A 65 -9.99 7.16 -5.48
N GLU A 66 -9.47 7.28 -6.70
CA GLU A 66 -9.86 8.33 -7.66
C GLU A 66 -11.36 8.28 -7.99
N ILE A 67 -11.94 7.07 -8.08
CA ILE A 67 -13.38 6.89 -8.28
C ILE A 67 -14.17 7.40 -7.07
N ILE A 68 -13.74 7.09 -5.85
CA ILE A 68 -14.38 7.56 -4.62
C ILE A 68 -14.35 9.09 -4.55
N GLU A 69 -13.19 9.70 -4.77
CA GLU A 69 -13.04 11.16 -4.76
C GLU A 69 -13.94 11.83 -5.82
N ARG A 70 -14.04 11.24 -7.01
CA ARG A 70 -14.94 11.72 -8.07
C ARG A 70 -16.41 11.63 -7.68
N ILE A 71 -16.83 10.53 -7.02
CA ILE A 71 -18.20 10.37 -6.53
C ILE A 71 -18.51 11.42 -5.48
N GLU A 72 -17.63 11.59 -4.48
CA GLU A 72 -17.80 12.59 -3.42
C GLU A 72 -17.87 14.02 -3.99
N ALA A 73 -17.04 14.35 -4.99
CA ALA A 73 -17.08 15.63 -5.66
C ALA A 73 -18.40 15.85 -6.44
N LEU A 74 -18.93 14.81 -7.09
CA LEU A 74 -20.21 14.87 -7.80
C LEU A 74 -21.40 15.03 -6.84
N GLU A 75 -21.40 14.31 -5.71
CA GLU A 75 -22.43 14.43 -4.67
C GLU A 75 -22.44 15.83 -4.03
N ASN A 76 -21.27 16.36 -3.69
CA ASN A 76 -21.13 17.71 -3.14
C ASN A 76 -21.56 18.81 -4.13
N ASN A 77 -21.28 18.65 -5.42
CA ASN A 77 -21.73 19.58 -6.46
C ASN A 77 -23.24 19.50 -6.72
N ARG A 78 -23.85 18.32 -6.57
CA ARG A 78 -25.31 18.17 -6.64
C ARG A 78 -26.00 18.88 -5.48
N MET A 79 -25.48 18.76 -4.26
CA MET A 79 -26.04 19.43 -3.08
C MET A 79 -26.02 20.96 -3.19
N ARG A 80 -24.97 21.55 -3.79
CA ARG A 80 -24.89 23.01 -4.00
C ARG A 80 -25.86 23.56 -5.06
N LYS A 81 -26.35 22.73 -5.98
CA LYS A 81 -27.30 23.17 -7.03
C LYS A 81 -28.76 23.17 -6.58
N VAL A 82 -29.07 22.63 -5.40
CA VAL A 82 -30.44 22.53 -4.85
C VAL A 82 -30.64 23.49 -3.67
N GLY A 83 -29.65 24.33 -3.35
CA GLY A 83 -29.73 25.39 -2.34
C GLY A 83 -30.14 26.73 -2.94
#